data_AF-A0A836CUS5-F1
#
_entry.id   AF-A0A836CUS5-F1
#
_cell.length_a   1.000
_cell.length_b   1.000
_cell.length_c   1.000
_cell.angle_alpha   90.00
_cell.angle_beta   90.00
_cell.angle_gamma   90.00
#
_symmetry.space_group_name_H-M   'P 1'
#
loop_
_entity.id
_entity.type
_entity.pdbx_description
1 polymer ?
#
loop_
_entity_poly.entity_id
_entity_poly.type
_entity_poly.pdbx_seq_one_letter_code
_entity_poly.pdbx_strand_id
1 'polypeptide(L)'
;MLLPRILIVECSAEGSQASVEQEYLCHVLVKNDSLAEVVIADSEHPSWGSFTLLEKVLDEFSKQVHRTDWPVGSPDTIQYTGLDRHLSRHQNPGEANSMTTVQAELDETKIILHNTMESLLARGRKLDDLVSKSEVLGIQSKVFYKTARK
;
A
#
# COMPACT_ATOMS: atom_id res chain seq x y z
N MET A 1 1.12 8.67 9.59
CA MET A 1 1.11 8.12 8.22
C MET A 1 0.15 6.93 8.02
N LEU A 2 -0.81 6.64 8.92
CA LEU A 2 -1.66 5.43 8.83
C LEU A 2 -3.00 5.60 8.08
N LEU A 3 -3.43 6.84 7.82
CA LEU A 3 -4.65 7.12 7.05
C LEU A 3 -4.60 6.69 5.58
N PRO A 4 -3.54 6.99 4.81
CA PRO A 4 -3.53 6.62 3.39
C PRO A 4 -3.65 5.11 3.21
N ARG A 5 -3.05 4.31 4.10
CA ARG A 5 -3.07 2.85 4.01
C ARG A 5 -4.48 2.25 4.00
N ILE A 6 -5.33 2.64 4.97
CA ILE A 6 -6.69 2.06 5.11
C ILE A 6 -7.61 2.56 4.00
N LEU A 7 -7.54 3.85 3.70
CA LEU A 7 -8.38 4.48 2.68
C LEU A 7 -8.12 3.93 1.28
N ILE A 8 -6.86 3.66 0.96
CA ILE A 8 -6.49 3.13 -0.37
C ILE A 8 -7.00 1.70 -0.52
N VAL A 9 -6.83 0.84 0.49
CA VAL A 9 -7.33 -0.55 0.44
C VAL A 9 -8.86 -0.60 0.40
N GLU A 10 -9.56 0.17 1.22
CA GLU A 10 -11.03 0.20 1.26
C GLU A 10 -11.67 0.76 -0.03
N CYS A 11 -10.91 1.53 -0.82
CA CYS A 11 -11.38 2.09 -2.08
C CYS A 11 -10.91 1.30 -3.31
N SER A 12 -10.08 0.27 -3.14
CA SER A 12 -9.62 -0.61 -4.21
C SER A 12 -10.52 -1.84 -4.36
N ALA A 13 -10.80 -2.23 -5.61
CA ALA A 13 -11.55 -3.45 -5.89
C ALA A 13 -10.68 -4.70 -5.68
N GLU A 14 -11.30 -5.84 -5.38
CA GLU A 14 -10.59 -7.12 -5.35
C GLU A 14 -9.97 -7.42 -6.73
N GLY A 15 -8.73 -7.91 -6.74
CA GLY A 15 -8.00 -8.17 -7.98
C GLY A 15 -7.49 -6.92 -8.70
N SER A 16 -7.42 -5.77 -8.02
CA SER A 16 -6.97 -4.51 -8.61
C SER A 16 -5.57 -4.09 -8.15
N GLN A 17 -4.92 -3.32 -9.04
CA GLN A 17 -3.68 -2.62 -8.76
C GLN A 17 -3.88 -1.13 -9.03
N ALA A 18 -3.42 -0.28 -8.12
CA ALA A 18 -3.54 1.17 -8.27
C ALA A 18 -2.34 1.90 -7.71
N SER A 19 -2.11 3.11 -8.22
CA SER A 19 -1.11 4.05 -7.69
C SER A 19 -1.78 5.39 -7.40
N VAL A 20 -1.58 5.89 -6.18
CA VAL A 20 -2.21 7.11 -5.69
C VAL A 20 -1.13 8.14 -5.43
N GLU A 21 -1.28 9.30 -6.04
CA GLU A 21 -0.29 10.37 -5.99
C GLU A 21 -0.73 11.47 -5.03
N GLN A 22 0.14 11.80 -4.07
CA GLN A 22 0.06 12.98 -3.19
C GLN A 22 1.45 13.63 -3.09
N GLU A 23 1.96 13.89 -1.88
CA GLU A 23 3.38 14.23 -1.65
C GLU A 23 4.30 13.00 -1.82
N TYR A 24 3.73 11.80 -1.67
CA TYR A 24 4.38 10.49 -1.87
C TYR A 24 3.54 9.65 -2.85
N LEU A 25 4.15 8.67 -3.48
CA LEU A 25 3.45 7.64 -4.27
C LEU A 25 3.04 6.48 -3.36
N CYS A 26 1.75 6.17 -3.35
CA CYS A 26 1.23 4.99 -2.67
C CYS A 26 0.80 3.95 -3.71
N HIS A 27 1.49 2.81 -3.74
CA HIS A 27 1.13 1.68 -4.60
C HIS A 27 0.34 0.66 -3.78
N VAL A 28 -0.77 0.17 -4.34
CA VAL A 28 -1.60 -0.86 -3.72
C VAL A 28 -1.80 -2.02 -4.67
N LEU A 29 -1.73 -3.23 -4.11
CA LEU A 29 -2.07 -4.48 -4.77
C LEU A 29 -3.09 -5.22 -3.91
N VAL A 30 -4.28 -5.45 -4.44
CA VAL A 30 -5.32 -6.26 -3.82
C VAL A 30 -5.51 -7.53 -4.63
N LYS A 31 -5.20 -8.69 -4.05
CA LYS A 31 -5.41 -10.00 -4.70
C LYS A 31 -6.89 -10.40 -4.64
N ASN A 32 -7.27 -11.33 -5.52
CA ASN A 32 -8.62 -11.91 -5.58
C ASN A 32 -9.01 -12.69 -4.31
N ASP A 33 -8.04 -12.98 -3.44
CA ASP A 33 -8.26 -13.65 -2.16
C ASP A 33 -8.51 -12.67 -1.00
N SER A 34 -8.73 -11.39 -1.32
CA SER A 34 -8.92 -10.28 -0.37
C SER A 34 -7.68 -9.99 0.50
N LEU A 35 -6.50 -10.46 0.08
CA LEU A 35 -5.22 -10.05 0.66
C LEU A 35 -4.73 -8.79 -0.05
N ALA A 36 -4.39 -7.76 0.72
CA ALA A 36 -3.94 -6.48 0.19
C ALA A 36 -2.62 -6.05 0.81
N GLU A 37 -1.77 -5.42 0.00
CA GLU A 37 -0.55 -4.78 0.45
C GLU A 37 -0.43 -3.37 -0.12
N VAL A 38 0.17 -2.48 0.67
CA VAL A 38 0.39 -1.07 0.32
C VAL A 38 1.84 -0.70 0.58
N VAL A 39 2.50 -0.15 -0.44
CA VAL A 39 3.85 0.42 -0.36
C VAL A 39 3.74 1.93 -0.55
N ILE A 40 4.41 2.69 0.31
CA ILE A 40 4.53 4.15 0.19
C ILE A 40 5.99 4.46 -0.13
N ALA A 41 6.22 5.11 -1.27
CA ALA A 41 7.54 5.46 -1.77
C ALA A 41 7.56 6.91 -2.28
N ASP A 42 8.75 7.47 -2.42
CA ASP A 42 8.94 8.75 -3.09
C ASP A 42 8.64 8.63 -4.60
N SER A 43 8.30 9.74 -5.25
CA SER A 43 8.02 9.78 -6.70
C SER A 43 9.22 9.42 -7.57
N GLU A 44 10.42 9.48 -7.01
CA GLU A 44 11.67 9.09 -7.66
C GLU A 44 11.86 7.56 -7.71
N HIS A 45 11.14 6.80 -6.87
CA HIS A 45 11.21 5.35 -6.89
C HIS A 45 10.41 4.80 -8.08
N PRO A 46 11.00 3.91 -8.91
CA PRO A 46 10.29 3.37 -10.05
C PRO A 46 9.08 2.52 -9.61
N SER A 47 7.89 2.84 -10.14
CA SER A 47 6.64 2.14 -9.81
C SER A 47 6.73 0.63 -10.01
N TRP A 48 7.44 0.17 -11.06
CA TRP A 48 7.61 -1.26 -11.34
C TRP A 48 8.35 -1.99 -10.20
N GLY A 49 9.34 -1.35 -9.56
CA GLY A 49 10.06 -1.90 -8.42
C GLY A 49 9.16 -2.05 -7.19
N SER A 50 8.27 -1.09 -6.96
CA SER A 50 7.24 -1.15 -5.91
C SER A 50 6.26 -2.30 -6.14
N PHE A 51 5.77 -2.51 -7.35
CA PHE A 51 4.84 -3.61 -7.65
C PHE A 51 5.50 -4.99 -7.53
N THR A 52 6.75 -5.14 -7.95
CA THR A 52 7.46 -6.40 -7.74
C THR A 52 7.67 -6.71 -6.25
N LEU A 53 7.93 -5.69 -5.41
CA LEU A 53 7.98 -5.84 -3.97
C LEU A 53 6.64 -6.34 -3.41
N LEU A 54 5.54 -5.68 -3.79
CA LEU A 54 4.17 -6.03 -3.36
C LEU A 54 3.82 -7.48 -3.70
N GLU A 55 4.06 -7.91 -4.94
CA GLU A 55 3.74 -9.29 -5.35
C GLU A 55 4.54 -10.33 -4.55
N LYS A 56 5.82 -10.05 -4.33
CA LYS A 56 6.72 -10.95 -3.62
C LYS A 56 6.36 -11.10 -2.14
N VAL A 57 6.04 -9.99 -1.48
CA VAL A 57 5.65 -10.01 -0.07
C VAL A 57 4.29 -10.69 0.09
N LEU A 58 3.30 -10.39 -0.75
CA LEU A 58 2.00 -11.09 -0.74
C LEU A 58 2.13 -12.60 -0.97
N ASP A 59 2.95 -13.02 -1.93
CA ASP A 59 3.22 -14.44 -2.19
C ASP A 59 3.87 -15.11 -0.96
N GLU A 60 4.93 -14.52 -0.41
CA GLU A 60 5.62 -15.09 0.76
C GLU A 60 4.74 -15.08 2.01
N PHE A 61 3.93 -14.04 2.21
CA PHE A 61 2.97 -13.95 3.31
C PHE A 61 1.91 -15.05 3.20
N SER A 62 1.32 -15.24 2.02
CA SER A 62 0.30 -16.27 1.80
C SER A 62 0.80 -17.71 2.03
N LYS A 63 2.11 -17.93 1.91
CA LYS A 63 2.76 -19.23 2.18
C LYS A 63 3.02 -19.48 3.66
N GLN A 64 3.17 -18.43 4.46
CA GLN A 64 3.48 -18.53 5.90
C GLN A 64 2.22 -18.40 6.78
N VAL A 65 1.28 -17.55 6.38
CA VAL A 65 0.10 -17.21 7.18
C VAL A 65 -1.14 -17.80 6.52
N HIS A 66 -1.83 -18.69 7.22
CA HIS A 66 -3.00 -19.37 6.67
C HIS A 66 -4.16 -18.41 6.48
N ARG A 67 -4.94 -18.60 5.41
CA ARG A 67 -6.06 -17.72 5.05
C ARG A 67 -7.14 -17.60 6.12
N THR A 68 -7.29 -18.63 6.95
CA THR A 68 -8.21 -18.63 8.10
C THR A 68 -7.84 -17.59 9.16
N ASP A 69 -6.56 -17.21 9.24
CA ASP A 69 -6.05 -16.28 10.25
C ASP A 69 -6.15 -14.82 9.78
N TRP A 70 -6.34 -14.56 8.48
CA TRP A 70 -6.37 -13.20 7.94
C TRP A 70 -7.50 -12.33 8.51
N PRO A 71 -8.77 -12.80 8.63
CA PRO A 71 -9.89 -11.95 9.07
C PRO A 71 -9.81 -11.53 10.54
N VAL A 72 -9.16 -12.33 11.38
CA VAL A 72 -9.01 -12.10 12.83
C VAL A 72 -7.58 -11.69 13.21
N GLY A 73 -6.71 -11.60 12.21
CA GLY A 73 -5.30 -11.31 12.39
C GLY A 73 -5.05 -9.90 12.89
N SER A 74 -4.05 -9.76 13.74
CA SER A 74 -3.52 -8.49 14.22
C SER A 74 -1.99 -8.53 14.14
N PRO A 75 -1.31 -7.37 14.22
CA PRO A 75 0.15 -7.31 14.26
C PRO A 75 0.77 -8.15 15.40
N ASP A 76 0.03 -8.37 16.49
CA ASP A 76 0.49 -9.15 17.63
C ASP A 76 0.28 -10.68 17.45
N THR A 77 -0.68 -11.08 16.61
CA THR A 77 -1.02 -12.50 16.40
C THR A 77 -0.40 -13.09 15.14
N ILE A 78 -0.15 -12.27 14.12
CA ILE A 78 0.43 -12.70 12.85
C ILE A 78 1.95 -12.60 12.92
N GLN A 79 2.63 -13.74 12.92
CA GLN A 79 4.09 -13.80 12.92
C GLN A 79 4.62 -13.85 11.48
N TYR A 80 4.89 -12.67 10.90
CA TYR A 80 5.57 -12.54 9.62
C TYR A 80 6.74 -11.56 9.76
N THR A 81 7.97 -12.06 9.66
CA THR A 81 9.21 -11.29 9.86
C THR A 81 9.90 -10.90 8.54
N GLY A 82 9.26 -11.18 7.40
CA GLY A 82 9.81 -10.94 6.08
C GLY A 82 9.81 -9.46 5.65
N LEU A 83 8.93 -8.62 6.23
CA LEU A 83 8.72 -7.23 5.78
C LEU A 83 9.99 -6.38 5.86
N ASP A 84 10.65 -6.32 7.02
CA ASP A 84 11.84 -5.49 7.21
C ASP A 84 12.98 -5.85 6.25
N ARG A 85 13.15 -7.16 6.01
CA ARG A 85 14.14 -7.68 5.06
C ARG A 85 13.83 -7.27 3.64
N HIS A 86 12.57 -7.39 3.21
CA HIS A 86 12.18 -7.00 1.84
C HIS A 86 12.29 -5.50 1.63
N LEU A 87 11.85 -4.70 2.60
CA LEU A 87 11.96 -3.24 2.54
C LEU A 87 13.42 -2.79 2.43
N SER A 88 14.30 -3.32 3.28
CA SER A 88 15.73 -2.95 3.29
C SER A 88 16.43 -3.30 1.97
N ARG A 89 16.07 -4.43 1.34
CA ARG A 89 16.66 -4.84 0.05
C ARG A 89 16.20 -3.95 -1.11
N HIS A 90 14.93 -3.53 -1.10
CA HIS A 90 14.37 -2.68 -2.16
C HIS A 90 14.77 -1.20 -2.02
N GLN A 91 15.31 -0.79 -0.88
CA GLN A 91 15.97 0.51 -0.72
C GLN A 91 17.35 0.57 -1.40
N ASN A 92 17.99 -0.58 -1.65
CA ASN A 92 19.33 -0.64 -2.27
C ASN A 92 19.22 -0.83 -3.80
N PRO A 93 19.59 0.17 -4.62
CA PRO A 93 19.45 0.10 -6.08
C PRO A 93 20.23 -1.07 -6.72
N GLY A 94 21.33 -1.47 -6.10
CA GLY A 94 22.18 -2.56 -6.60
C GLY A 94 21.60 -3.97 -6.44
N GLU A 95 20.74 -4.20 -5.43
CA GLU A 95 20.15 -5.52 -5.17
C GLU A 95 18.81 -5.74 -5.88
N ALA A 96 18.10 -4.64 -6.21
CA ALA A 96 16.87 -4.66 -6.99
C ALA A 96 17.06 -5.22 -8.41
N ASN A 97 18.29 -5.18 -8.95
CA ASN A 97 18.65 -5.71 -10.27
C ASN A 97 18.39 -7.21 -10.47
N SER A 98 18.20 -7.98 -9.40
CA SER A 98 17.90 -9.43 -9.50
C SER A 98 16.42 -9.72 -9.85
N MET A 99 15.59 -8.69 -9.99
CA MET A 99 14.14 -8.81 -10.28
C MET A 99 13.78 -8.62 -11.75
N THR A 100 14.75 -8.42 -12.65
CA THR A 100 14.56 -8.13 -14.07
C THR A 100 13.82 -9.22 -14.86
N THR A 101 13.63 -10.42 -14.29
CA THR A 101 12.85 -11.50 -14.94
C THR A 101 11.33 -11.28 -14.85
N VAL A 102 10.84 -10.56 -13.83
CA VAL A 102 9.40 -10.24 -13.65
C VAL A 102 8.95 -9.08 -14.55
N GLN A 103 9.91 -8.36 -15.16
CA GLN A 103 9.68 -7.18 -16.00
C GLN A 103 8.76 -7.45 -17.21
N ALA A 104 8.71 -8.68 -17.72
CA ALA A 104 7.91 -9.03 -18.90
C ALA A 104 6.42 -9.30 -18.59
N GLU A 105 6.06 -9.68 -17.36
CA GLU A 105 4.67 -9.94 -16.98
C GLU A 105 3.96 -8.66 -16.49
N LEU A 106 4.73 -7.71 -15.92
CA LEU A 106 4.19 -6.44 -15.40
C LEU A 106 3.89 -5.39 -16.49
N ASP A 107 4.53 -5.45 -17.67
CA ASP A 107 4.25 -4.53 -18.80
C ASP A 107 2.83 -4.69 -19.37
N GLU A 108 2.17 -5.83 -19.13
CA GLU A 108 0.76 -6.04 -19.49
C GLU A 108 -0.21 -5.62 -18.36
N THR A 109 0.32 -5.36 -17.16
CA THR A 109 -0.51 -4.95 -16.04
C THR A 109 -0.78 -3.47 -16.18
N LYS A 110 -1.90 -3.18 -16.84
CA LYS A 110 -2.51 -1.87 -16.99
C LYS A 110 -2.73 -1.24 -15.61
N ILE A 111 -1.68 -0.64 -15.03
CA ILE A 111 -1.74 0.08 -13.75
C ILE A 111 -2.89 1.05 -13.88
N ILE A 112 -3.96 0.82 -13.11
CA ILE A 112 -5.12 1.70 -13.15
C ILE A 112 -4.72 2.98 -12.43
N LEU A 113 -4.42 3.97 -13.26
CA LEU A 113 -4.54 5.42 -13.08
C LEU A 113 -3.90 6.03 -11.82
N HIS A 114 -3.00 6.98 -12.07
CA HIS A 114 -2.62 8.06 -11.15
C HIS A 114 -3.88 8.83 -10.73
N ASN A 115 -4.51 8.40 -9.64
CA ASN A 115 -5.61 9.11 -9.03
C ASN A 115 -5.06 9.90 -7.84
N THR A 116 -5.50 11.14 -7.67
CA THR A 116 -5.32 11.82 -6.39
C THR A 116 -6.15 11.09 -5.33
N MET A 117 -5.77 11.19 -4.06
CA MET A 117 -6.57 10.65 -2.94
C MET A 117 -8.04 11.13 -3.02
N GLU A 118 -8.28 12.34 -3.52
CA GLU A 118 -9.61 12.91 -3.72
C GLU A 118 -10.42 12.17 -4.79
N SER A 119 -9.78 11.70 -5.86
CA SER A 119 -10.42 10.88 -6.91
C SER A 119 -10.82 9.48 -6.42
N LEU A 120 -10.15 8.94 -5.39
CA LEU A 120 -10.55 7.70 -4.73
C LEU A 120 -11.73 7.88 -3.78
N LEU A 121 -11.96 9.10 -3.28
CA LEU A 121 -13.08 9.37 -2.41
C LEU A 121 -14.40 9.40 -3.21
N ALA A 122 -15.39 8.64 -2.75
CA ALA A 122 -16.74 8.72 -3.28
C ALA A 122 -17.27 10.16 -3.23
N ARG A 123 -18.09 10.54 -4.23
CA ARG A 123 -18.69 11.89 -4.34
C ARG A 123 -19.30 12.31 -3.00
N GLY A 124 -18.74 13.37 -2.40
CA GLY A 124 -19.22 13.95 -1.14
C GLY A 124 -18.45 13.52 0.13
N ARG A 125 -17.47 12.61 0.04
CA ARG A 125 -16.55 12.32 1.15
C ARG A 125 -15.35 13.28 1.09
N LYS A 126 -15.03 13.93 2.21
CA LYS A 126 -13.85 14.79 2.34
C LYS A 126 -12.80 14.11 3.21
N LEU A 127 -11.53 14.25 2.82
CA LEU A 127 -10.40 13.70 3.60
C LEU A 127 -10.38 14.24 5.04
N ASP A 128 -10.75 15.51 5.24
CA ASP A 128 -10.79 16.14 6.56
C ASP A 128 -11.81 15.49 7.52
N ASP A 129 -12.94 15.04 6.98
CA ASP A 129 -13.97 14.35 7.75
C ASP A 129 -13.49 12.97 8.18
N LEU A 130 -12.72 12.30 7.31
CA LEU A 130 -12.14 10.98 7.58
C LEU A 130 -11.00 11.06 8.60
N VAL A 131 -10.13 12.06 8.49
CA VAL A 131 -9.09 12.32 9.49
C VAL A 131 -9.71 12.58 10.86
N SER A 132 -10.75 13.40 10.91
CA SER A 132 -11.42 13.76 12.17
C SER A 132 -12.07 12.55 12.83
N LYS A 133 -12.71 11.67 12.04
CA LYS A 133 -13.43 10.47 12.50
C LYS A 133 -12.54 9.25 12.71
N SER A 134 -11.31 9.23 12.22
CA SER A 134 -10.41 8.07 12.34
C SER A 134 -10.08 7.75 13.80
N GLU A 135 -10.30 6.50 14.21
CA GLU A 135 -9.90 5.98 15.53
C GLU A 135 -8.41 5.57 15.54
N VAL A 136 -7.83 5.35 14.36
CA VAL A 136 -6.42 4.94 14.17
C VAL A 136 -5.46 6.10 14.39
N LEU A 137 -5.89 7.34 14.14
CA LEU A 137 -5.06 8.51 14.42
C LEU A 137 -5.25 9.02 15.84
N GLY A 138 -4.14 9.09 16.59
CA GLY A 138 -4.08 9.83 17.83
C GLY A 138 -4.38 11.33 17.65
N ILE A 139 -4.83 11.97 18.73
CA ILE A 139 -5.22 13.39 18.76
C ILE A 139 -4.10 14.30 18.21
N GLN A 140 -2.85 14.03 18.59
CA GLN A 140 -1.68 14.80 18.14
C GLN A 140 -1.49 14.72 16.62
N SER A 141 -1.65 13.54 16.03
CA SER A 141 -1.56 13.34 14.58
C SER A 141 -2.67 14.08 13.82
N LYS A 142 -3.88 14.14 14.37
CA LYS A 142 -5.00 14.92 13.80
C LYS A 142 -4.72 16.43 13.84
N VAL A 143 -4.14 16.94 14.93
CA VAL A 143 -3.74 18.35 15.06
C VAL A 143 -2.61 18.70 14.10
N PHE A 144 -1.61 17.82 13.97
CA PHE A 144 -0.51 17.98 13.02
C PHE A 144 -1.03 18.10 11.59
N TYR A 145 -1.90 17.17 11.16
CA TYR A 145 -2.53 17.22 9.84
C TYR A 145 -3.27 18.55 9.58
N LYS A 146 -4.04 19.07 10.55
CA LYS A 146 -4.74 20.36 10.41
C LYS A 146 -3.80 21.56 10.33
N THR A 147 -2.63 21.46 10.95
CA THR A 147 -1.65 22.55 10.98
C THR A 147 -0.79 22.57 9.72
N ALA A 148 -0.43 21.40 9.18
CA ALA A 148 0.34 21.28 7.94
C ALA A 148 -0.43 21.71 6.68
N ARG A 149 -1.77 21.75 6.74
CA ARG A 149 -2.64 22.22 5.65
C ARG A 149 -3.02 23.71 5.73
N LYS A 150 -2.51 24.44 6.72
CA LYS A 150 -2.66 25.91 6.83
C LYS A 150 -1.55 26.61 6.05
#